data_AF-A0A0L1JL53-F1
#
_entry.id   AF-A0A0L1JL53-F1
#
_cell.length_a   1.000
_cell.length_b   1.000
_cell.length_c   1.000
_cell.angle_alpha   90.00
_cell.angle_beta   90.00
_cell.angle_gamma   90.00
#
_symmetry.space_group_name_H-M   'P 1'
#
loop_
_entity.id
_entity.type
_entity.pdbx_description
1 polymer ?
#
loop_
_entity_poly.entity_id
_entity_poly.type
_entity_poly.pdbx_seq_one_letter_code
_entity_poly.pdbx_strand_id
1 'polypeptide(L)'
;MIRGVASALILAGLPAMAETVRTGTYLLDADRRAVTLRGNASGQARRAEQVIVSVRRLDGAPVTAGIAGIAARLACGAATPLVSFPVDAPEGTKAMEFLCPPR
;
A
#
# COMPACT_ATOMS: atom_id res chain seq x y z
N MET A 1 12.55 -32.36 20.26
CA MET A 1 13.31 -31.21 19.73
C MET A 1 12.56 -30.62 18.55
N ILE A 2 11.83 -29.51 18.74
CA ILE A 2 11.02 -28.88 17.70
C ILE A 2 11.89 -27.81 17.02
N ARG A 3 12.31 -28.07 15.78
CA ARG A 3 13.00 -27.08 14.94
C ARG A 3 11.97 -26.10 14.39
N GLY A 4 11.77 -24.99 15.11
CA GLY A 4 11.02 -23.84 14.60
C GLY A 4 11.81 -23.17 13.47
N VAL A 5 11.32 -23.29 12.23
CA VAL A 5 11.85 -22.54 11.10
C VAL A 5 11.27 -21.13 11.21
N ALA A 6 12.09 -20.20 11.72
CA ALA A 6 11.79 -18.78 11.70
C ALA A 6 11.81 -18.30 10.24
N SER A 7 10.65 -17.95 9.70
CA SER A 7 10.51 -17.28 8.42
C SER A 7 11.16 -15.90 8.51
N ALA A 8 12.41 -15.78 8.07
CA ALA A 8 13.10 -14.51 7.96
C ALA A 8 12.57 -13.75 6.74
N LEU A 9 11.76 -12.70 6.97
CA LEU A 9 11.55 -11.66 5.96
C LEU A 9 12.87 -10.92 5.77
N ILE A 10 13.57 -11.19 4.67
CA ILE A 10 14.72 -10.38 4.27
C ILE A 10 14.18 -9.09 3.64
N LEU A 11 14.21 -8.01 4.43
CA LEU A 11 13.99 -6.64 3.95
C LEU A 11 15.19 -6.23 3.08
N ALA A 12 15.13 -6.44 1.78
CA ALA A 12 16.02 -5.75 0.85
C ALA A 12 15.54 -4.29 0.78
N GLY A 13 16.24 -3.38 1.48
CA GLY A 13 15.93 -1.96 1.54
C GLY A 13 16.15 -1.26 0.19
N LEU A 14 15.12 -1.25 -0.64
CA LEU A 14 14.96 -0.26 -1.69
C LEU A 14 14.37 1.02 -1.07
N PRO A 15 14.72 2.22 -1.58
CA PRO A 15 14.19 3.47 -1.04
C PRO A 15 12.66 3.45 -1.13
N ALA A 16 12.02 3.74 0.00
CA ALA A 16 10.60 4.03 0.04
C ALA A 16 10.34 5.23 -0.90
N MET A 17 9.49 5.03 -1.91
CA MET A 17 9.15 6.12 -2.83
C MET A 17 7.86 6.78 -2.34
N ALA A 18 8.02 7.95 -1.72
CA ALA A 18 6.91 8.79 -1.31
C ALA A 18 6.47 9.70 -2.47
N GLU A 19 5.17 9.75 -2.72
CA GLU A 19 4.54 10.55 -3.76
C GLU A 19 3.34 11.28 -3.16
N THR A 20 3.23 12.59 -3.41
CA THR A 20 2.07 13.39 -3.01
C THR A 20 1.31 13.86 -4.25
N VAL A 21 0.02 13.56 -4.32
CA VAL A 21 -0.88 13.98 -5.40
C VAL A 21 -2.00 14.82 -4.83
N ARG A 22 -2.26 15.97 -5.46
CA ARG A 22 -3.39 16.84 -5.13
C ARG A 22 -4.50 16.65 -6.16
N THR A 23 -5.72 16.38 -5.71
CA THR A 23 -6.89 16.21 -6.59
C THR A 23 -8.05 17.04 -6.08
N GLY A 24 -8.38 18.15 -6.74
CA GLY A 24 -9.51 19.01 -6.35
C GLY A 24 -9.56 19.35 -4.86
N THR A 25 -10.35 18.58 -4.10
CA THR A 25 -10.60 18.67 -2.66
C THR A 25 -9.62 17.89 -1.77
N TYR A 26 -8.85 16.94 -2.32
CA TYR A 26 -8.02 16.00 -1.56
C TYR A 26 -6.52 16.17 -1.80
N LEU A 27 -5.76 15.75 -0.80
CA LEU A 27 -4.33 15.49 -0.89
C LEU A 27 -4.11 14.01 -0.53
N LEU A 28 -3.44 13.30 -1.42
CA LEU A 28 -3.14 11.89 -1.32
C LEU A 28 -1.63 11.74 -1.18
N ASP A 29 -1.18 11.03 -0.16
CA ASP A 29 0.21 10.66 0.04
C ASP A 29 0.34 9.15 -0.12
N ALA A 30 1.19 8.71 -1.04
CA ALA A 30 1.50 7.31 -1.29
C ALA A 30 2.92 7.00 -0.83
N ASP A 31 3.06 6.01 0.05
CA ASP A 31 4.34 5.43 0.44
C ASP A 31 4.48 4.05 -0.21
N ARG A 32 5.50 3.89 -1.07
CA ARG A 32 5.69 2.72 -1.92
C ARG A 32 6.89 1.91 -1.48
N ARG A 33 6.71 0.60 -1.43
CA ARG A 33 7.74 -0.34 -1.05
C ARG A 33 7.73 -1.58 -1.94
N ALA A 34 8.87 -1.87 -2.57
CA ALA A 34 9.04 -3.13 -3.27
C ALA A 34 9.05 -4.30 -2.26
N VAL A 35 8.27 -5.33 -2.53
CA VAL A 35 8.19 -6.54 -1.71
C VAL A 35 8.35 -7.80 -2.56
N THR A 36 8.78 -8.88 -1.93
CA THR A 36 8.87 -10.20 -2.57
C THR A 36 7.94 -11.16 -1.85
N LEU A 37 6.96 -11.67 -2.58
CA LEU A 37 6.00 -12.67 -2.11
C LEU A 37 6.56 -14.06 -2.42
N ARG A 38 6.48 -14.98 -1.45
CA ARG A 38 6.82 -16.39 -1.67
C ARG A 38 5.60 -17.24 -1.37
N GLY A 39 5.15 -18.00 -2.36
CA GLY A 39 4.10 -18.99 -2.17
C GLY A 39 4.62 -20.18 -1.36
N ASN A 40 3.82 -20.67 -0.41
CA ASN A 40 4.14 -21.84 0.41
C ASN A 40 4.28 -23.14 -0.40
N ALA A 41 3.58 -23.27 -1.53
CA ALA A 41 3.55 -24.49 -2.34
C ALA A 41 4.65 -24.56 -3.41
N SER A 42 5.04 -23.42 -4.00
CA SER A 42 5.98 -23.40 -5.14
C SER A 42 7.35 -22.83 -4.80
N GLY A 43 7.50 -22.17 -3.65
CA GLY A 43 8.72 -21.47 -3.26
C GLY A 43 9.11 -20.31 -4.19
N GLN A 44 8.32 -20.05 -5.25
CA GLN A 44 8.66 -19.06 -6.24
C GLN A 44 8.49 -17.65 -5.67
N ALA A 45 9.56 -16.88 -5.79
CA ALA A 45 9.59 -15.47 -5.46
C ALA A 45 8.88 -14.67 -6.56
N ARG A 46 7.82 -13.96 -6.21
CA ARG A 46 7.16 -13.00 -7.08
C ARG A 46 7.39 -11.59 -6.54
N ARG A 47 7.79 -10.68 -7.42
CA ARG A 47 7.88 -9.27 -7.07
C ARG A 47 6.48 -8.67 -6.99
N ALA A 48 6.29 -7.77 -6.05
CA ALA A 48 5.09 -6.95 -5.90
C ALA A 48 5.47 -5.59 -5.30
N GLU A 49 4.53 -4.67 -5.26
CA GLU A 49 4.69 -3.36 -4.65
C GLU A 49 3.63 -3.21 -3.55
N GLN A 50 4.07 -3.02 -2.31
CA GLN A 50 3.21 -2.62 -1.21
C GLN A 50 3.11 -1.09 -1.23
N VAL A 51 1.89 -0.56 -1.20
CA VAL A 51 1.66 0.89 -1.23
C VAL A 51 0.65 1.27 -0.16
N ILE A 52 1.02 2.19 0.72
CA ILE A 52 0.09 2.79 1.69
C ILE A 52 -0.31 4.15 1.13
N VAL A 53 -1.61 4.35 0.92
CA VAL A 53 -2.15 5.64 0.47
C VAL A 53 -2.97 6.26 1.57
N SER A 54 -2.53 7.41 2.05
CA SER A 54 -3.25 8.28 2.98
C SER A 54 -3.96 9.39 2.22
N VAL A 55 -5.18 9.72 2.62
CA VAL A 55 -6.02 10.75 1.99
C VAL A 55 -6.49 11.72 3.06
N ARG A 56 -6.22 13.01 2.86
CA ARG A 56 -6.75 14.11 3.67
C ARG A 56 -7.49 15.11 2.79
N ARG A 57 -8.48 15.82 3.35
CA ARG A 57 -9.08 16.96 2.65
C ARG A 57 -8.17 18.18 2.79
N LEU A 58 -8.12 18.99 1.75
CA LEU A 58 -7.34 20.22 1.71
C LEU A 58 -7.92 21.32 2.61
N ASP A 59 -9.22 21.27 2.89
CA ASP A 59 -9.92 22.20 3.78
C ASP A 59 -9.86 21.78 5.26
N GLY A 60 -9.15 20.69 5.58
CA GLY A 60 -9.00 20.17 6.94
C GLY A 60 -10.22 19.43 7.49
N ALA A 61 -11.32 19.32 6.74
CA ALA A 61 -12.48 18.55 7.18
C ALA A 61 -12.18 17.04 7.14
N PRO A 62 -12.88 16.22 7.96
CA PRO A 62 -12.69 14.78 7.94
C PRO A 62 -13.11 14.19 6.59
N VAL A 63 -12.34 13.19 6.13
CA VAL A 63 -12.71 12.40 4.95
C VAL A 63 -13.87 11.48 5.30
N THR A 64 -15.07 11.78 4.81
CA THR A 64 -16.27 10.94 5.04
C THR A 64 -16.51 9.94 3.92
N ALA A 65 -16.12 10.26 2.68
CA ALA A 65 -16.29 9.41 1.51
C ALA A 65 -15.42 8.13 1.52
N GLY A 66 -15.78 7.14 0.70
CA GLY A 66 -14.95 5.98 0.42
C GLY A 66 -13.78 6.35 -0.48
N ILE A 67 -12.55 6.02 -0.07
CA ILE A 67 -11.31 6.41 -0.79
C ILE A 67 -10.71 5.30 -1.65
N ALA A 68 -11.25 4.07 -1.58
CA ALA A 68 -10.61 2.89 -2.15
C ALA A 68 -10.32 3.02 -3.65
N GLY A 69 -11.23 3.59 -4.44
CA GLY A 69 -11.05 3.75 -5.89
C GLY A 69 -9.92 4.71 -6.26
N ILE A 70 -9.91 5.92 -5.68
CA ILE A 70 -8.86 6.92 -5.96
C ILE A 70 -7.50 6.48 -5.41
N ALA A 71 -7.50 5.84 -4.24
CA ALA A 71 -6.29 5.33 -3.61
C ALA A 71 -5.70 4.14 -4.38
N ALA A 72 -6.54 3.23 -4.89
CA ALA A 72 -6.10 2.12 -5.74
C ALA A 72 -5.53 2.61 -7.08
N ARG A 73 -6.15 3.63 -7.69
CA ARG A 73 -5.66 4.27 -8.92
C ARG A 73 -4.27 4.87 -8.71
N LEU A 74 -4.06 5.55 -7.58
CA LEU A 74 -2.75 6.10 -7.22
C LEU A 74 -1.73 4.99 -6.94
N ALA A 75 -2.12 3.98 -6.17
CA ALA A 75 -1.24 2.88 -5.79
C ALA A 75 -0.81 2.03 -6.98
N CYS A 76 -1.77 1.44 -7.70
CA CYS A 76 -1.54 0.42 -8.73
C CYS A 76 -1.80 0.89 -10.17
N GLY A 77 -2.15 2.15 -10.39
CA GLY A 77 -2.41 2.68 -11.73
C GLY A 77 -3.67 2.11 -12.36
N ALA A 78 -3.52 1.39 -13.48
CA ALA A 78 -4.61 0.68 -14.16
C ALA A 78 -4.74 -0.78 -13.72
N ALA A 79 -3.77 -1.30 -12.93
CA ALA A 79 -3.80 -2.67 -12.47
C ALA A 79 -4.74 -2.84 -11.26
N THR A 80 -5.42 -3.98 -11.21
CA THR A 80 -6.20 -4.38 -10.04
C THR A 80 -5.26 -4.75 -8.89
N PRO A 81 -5.46 -4.23 -7.67
CA PRO A 81 -4.69 -4.66 -6.50
C PRO A 81 -4.91 -6.15 -6.23
N LEU A 82 -3.85 -6.84 -5.85
CA LEU A 82 -3.90 -8.24 -5.39
C LEU A 82 -4.61 -8.33 -4.03
N VAL A 83 -4.37 -7.33 -3.18
CA VAL A 83 -4.96 -7.17 -1.85
C VAL A 83 -5.16 -5.69 -1.59
N SER A 84 -6.26 -5.35 -0.91
CA SER A 84 -6.49 -4.00 -0.39
C SER A 84 -7.25 -4.05 0.93
N PHE A 85 -6.82 -3.29 1.92
CA PHE A 85 -7.54 -3.16 3.19
C PHE A 85 -7.35 -1.77 3.81
N PRO A 86 -8.33 -1.29 4.60
CA PRO A 86 -8.15 -0.07 5.37
C PRO A 86 -7.09 -0.28 6.45
N VAL A 87 -6.31 0.76 6.72
CA VAL A 87 -5.33 0.78 7.82
C VAL A 87 -5.57 2.00 8.70
N ASP A 88 -5.07 1.95 9.92
CA ASP A 88 -5.19 3.05 10.86
C ASP A 88 -4.55 4.33 10.31
N ALA A 89 -5.21 5.46 10.55
CA ALA A 89 -4.79 6.77 10.10
C ALA A 89 -5.04 7.82 11.20
N PRO A 90 -4.29 8.94 11.19
CA PRO A 90 -4.59 10.07 12.05
C PRO A 90 -6.03 10.57 11.88
N GLU A 91 -6.57 11.20 12.92
CA GLU A 91 -7.92 11.77 12.88
C GLU A 91 -8.13 12.68 11.66
N GLY A 92 -9.29 12.56 11.03
CA GLY A 92 -9.64 13.30 9.81
C GLY A 92 -9.02 12.76 8.51
N THR A 93 -8.11 11.79 8.59
CA THR A 93 -7.48 11.13 7.44
C THR A 93 -8.08 9.73 7.23
N LYS A 94 -8.04 9.22 6.00
CA LYS A 94 -8.27 7.79 5.73
C LYS A 94 -7.04 7.19 5.06
N ALA A 95 -6.67 5.98 5.43
CA ALA A 95 -5.57 5.26 4.80
C ALA A 95 -6.00 3.88 4.33
N MET A 96 -5.40 3.45 3.22
CA MET A 96 -5.59 2.12 2.63
C MET A 96 -4.21 1.56 2.28
N GLU A 97 -4.01 0.28 2.58
CA GLU A 97 -2.85 -0.45 2.10
C GLU A 97 -3.24 -1.28 0.88
N PHE A 98 -2.34 -1.31 -0.10
CA PHE A 98 -2.48 -2.05 -1.35
C PHE A 98 -1.27 -2.94 -1.57
N LEU A 99 -1.51 -4.13 -2.11
CA LEU A 99 -0.49 -4.95 -2.72
C LEU A 99 -0.73 -4.96 -4.22
N CYS A 100 0.11 -4.26 -4.97
CA CYS A 100 0.02 -4.15 -6.42
C CYS A 100 0.86 -5.25 -7.11
N PRO A 101 0.42 -5.72 -8.30
CA PRO A 101 1.26 -6.55 -9.14
C PRO A 101 2.52 -5.77 -9.57
N PRO A 102 3.59 -6.47 -9.99
CA PRO A 102 4.78 -5.82 -10.52
C PRO A 102 4.41 -4.98 -11.75
N ARG A 103 4.95 -3.75 -11.81
CA ARG A 103 4.81 -2.84 -12.95
C ARG A 103 5.61 -3.33 -14.16
#